data_AF-A0A946SY41-F1
#
_entry.id   AF-A0A946SY41-F1
#
_cell.length_a   1.000
_cell.length_b   1.000
_cell.length_c   1.000
_cell.angle_alpha   90.00
_cell.angle_beta   90.00
_cell.angle_gamma   90.00
#
_symmetry.space_group_name_H-M   'P 1'
#
loop_
_entity.id
_entity.type
_entity.pdbx_description
1 polymer ?
#
loop_
_entity_poly.entity_id
_entity_poly.type
_entity_poly.pdbx_seq_one_letter_code
_entity_poly.pdbx_strand_id
1 'polypeptide(L)' 'VKGIGESGAIGSTPAVQSAVIDALRPLGVTHIDVPLSPEKVWSALAAAQES' A
#
# COMPACT_ATOMS: atom_id res chain seq x y z
N VAL A 1 23.11 -22.37 5.00
CA VAL A 1 22.74 -20.96 5.23
C VAL A 1 21.66 -20.57 4.24
N LYS A 2 20.45 -20.24 4.67
CA LYS A 2 19.35 -19.87 3.77
C LYS A 2 19.41 -18.34 3.60
N GLY A 3 19.50 -17.86 2.36
CA GLY A 3 19.65 -16.44 2.06
C GLY A 3 18.46 -15.62 2.55
N ILE A 4 18.64 -14.93 3.68
CA ILE A 4 17.65 -14.01 4.27
C ILE A 4 17.73 -12.60 3.68
N GLY A 5 18.74 -12.32 2.84
CA GLY A 5 19.05 -10.97 2.35
C GLY A 5 18.01 -10.37 1.40
N GLU A 6 17.31 -11.20 0.62
CA GLU A 6 16.33 -10.72 -0.37
C GLU A 6 14.88 -10.76 0.14
N SER A 7 14.61 -11.52 1.21
CA SER A 7 13.26 -11.65 1.79
C SER A 7 12.75 -10.34 2.40
N GLY A 8 13.65 -9.45 2.84
CA GLY A 8 13.30 -8.12 3.34
C GLY A 8 12.86 -7.16 2.22
N ALA A 9 13.47 -7.22 1.04
CA ALA A 9 13.07 -6.40 -0.11
C ALA A 9 11.79 -6.93 -0.77
N ILE A 10 11.64 -8.26 -0.85
CA ILE A 10 10.45 -8.92 -1.40
C ILE A 10 9.25 -8.81 -0.45
N GLY A 11 9.48 -8.83 0.87
CA GLY A 11 8.42 -8.74 1.90
C GLY A 11 8.08 -7.31 2.34
N SER A 12 9.01 -6.35 2.30
CA SER A 12 8.73 -4.99 2.78
C SER A 12 7.76 -4.24 1.88
N THR A 13 7.86 -4.37 0.57
CA THR A 13 6.93 -3.72 -0.38
C THR A 13 5.48 -4.13 -0.15
N PRO A 14 5.12 -5.43 -0.10
CA PRO A 14 3.74 -5.83 0.19
C PRO A 14 3.33 -5.53 1.64
N ALA A 15 4.24 -5.61 2.61
CA ALA A 15 3.91 -5.27 4.00
C ALA A 15 3.55 -3.78 4.17
N VAL A 16 4.33 -2.88 3.55
CA VAL A 16 4.04 -1.44 3.55
C VAL A 16 2.75 -1.15 2.79
N GLN A 17 2.52 -1.82 1.66
CA GLN A 17 1.26 -1.69 0.91
C GLN A 17 0.06 -2.12 1.76
N SER A 18 0.12 -3.28 2.42
CA SER A 18 -0.95 -3.76 3.28
C SER A 18 -1.20 -2.84 4.48
N ALA A 19 -0.13 -2.29 5.10
CA ALA A 19 -0.27 -1.35 6.21
C ALA A 19 -0.93 -0.03 5.78
N VAL A 20 -0.57 0.49 4.60
CA VAL A 20 -1.20 1.70 4.05
C VAL A 20 -2.66 1.44 3.69
N ILE A 21 -2.96 0.31 3.03
CA ILE A 21 -4.36 -0.05 2.74
C ILE A 21 -5.15 -0.16 4.04
N ASP A 22 -4.66 -0.89 5.05
CA ASP A 22 -5.35 -1.06 6.34
C ASP A 22 -5.64 0.29 7.03
N ALA A 23 -4.68 1.21 7.03
CA ALA A 23 -4.86 2.56 7.57
C ALA A 23 -5.92 3.38 6.81
N LEU A 24 -6.10 3.14 5.50
CA LEU A 24 -7.02 3.89 4.65
C LEU A 24 -8.38 3.17 4.43
N ARG A 25 -8.54 1.92 4.88
CA ARG A 25 -9.81 1.17 4.80
C ARG A 25 -11.00 1.89 5.44
N PRO A 26 -10.87 2.56 6.61
CA PRO A 26 -11.96 3.35 7.18
C PRO A 26 -12.40 4.52 6.30
N LEU A 27 -11.55 4.94 5.36
CA LEU A 27 -11.81 6.01 4.40
C LEU A 27 -12.31 5.48 3.04
N GLY A 28 -12.63 4.18 2.93
CA GLY A 28 -13.15 3.55 1.72
C GLY A 28 -12.09 3.06 0.72
N VAL A 29 -10.81 3.23 1.01
CA VAL A 29 -9.73 2.79 0.12
C VAL A 29 -9.53 1.28 0.24
N THR A 30 -9.61 0.57 -0.88
CA THR A 30 -9.47 -0.90 -0.94
C THR A 30 -8.22 -1.38 -1.67
N HIS A 31 -7.68 -0.57 -2.58
CA HIS A 31 -6.49 -0.91 -3.37
C HIS A 31 -5.71 0.35 -3.78
N ILE A 32 -4.38 0.25 -3.79
CA ILE A 32 -3.47 1.25 -4.36
C ILE A 32 -2.33 0.51 -5.08
N ASP A 33 -2.06 0.88 -6.33
CA ASP A 33 -0.96 0.32 -7.10
C ASP A 33 0.39 0.87 -6.63
N VAL A 34 1.34 -0.03 -6.40
CA VAL A 34 2.73 0.33 -6.09
C VAL A 34 3.41 1.05 -7.27
N PRO A 35 4.39 1.93 -7.03
CA PRO A 35 4.81 2.45 -5.72
C PRO A 35 3.75 3.40 -5.12
N LEU A 36 3.65 3.41 -3.78
CA LEU A 36 2.72 4.23 -2.98
C LEU A 36 3.10 5.72 -2.97
N SER A 37 3.22 6.33 -4.14
CA SER A 37 3.53 7.76 -4.27
C SER A 37 2.41 8.62 -3.65
N PRO A 38 2.72 9.79 -3.06
CA PRO A 38 1.72 10.68 -2.47
C PRO A 38 0.56 11.03 -3.41
N GLU A 39 0.84 11.21 -4.70
CA GLU A 39 -0.16 11.48 -5.74
C GLU A 39 -1.20 10.35 -5.89
N LYS A 40 -0.75 9.10 -5.85
CA LYS A 40 -1.63 7.92 -5.97
C LYS A 40 -2.46 7.72 -4.71
N VAL A 41 -1.87 7.97 -3.54
CA VAL A 41 -2.60 7.93 -2.26
C VAL A 41 -3.70 8.99 -2.26
N TRP A 42 -3.39 10.21 -2.69
CA TRP A 42 -4.39 11.28 -2.79
C TRP A 42 -5.50 10.95 -3.79
N SER A 43 -5.15 10.44 -4.97
CA SER A 43 -6.14 10.01 -5.97
C SER A 43 -7.02 8.88 -5.47
N ALA A 44 -6.48 7.91 -4.73
CA ALA A 44 -7.24 6.80 -4.14
C ALA A 44 -8.21 7.29 -3.06
N LEU A 45 -7.78 8.25 -2.23
CA LEU A 45 -8.64 8.90 -1.24
C LEU A 45 -9.77 9.72 -1.88
N ALA A 46 -9.48 10.43 -2.98
CA ALA A 46 -10.49 11.16 -3.72
C ALA A 46 -11.53 10.20 -4.32
N ALA A 47 -11.07 9.16 -5.03
CA ALA A 47 -11.95 8.16 -5.65
C ALA A 47 -12.82 7.41 -4.62
N ALA A 48 -12.28 7.12 -3.44
CA ALA A 48 -13.02 6.47 -2.36
C ALA A 48 -14.11 7.35 -1.73
N GLN A 49 -13.97 8.68 -1.75
CA GLN A 49 -14.97 9.63 -1.25
C GLN A 49 -16.10 9.90 -2.26
N GLU A 50 -15.89 9.60 -3.54
CA GLU A 50 -16.89 9.75 -4.60
C GLU A 50 -17.84 8.54 -4.73
N SER A 51 -17.66 7.50 -3.90
CA SER A 51 -18.40 6.23 -3.94
C SER A 51 -19.42 6.06 -2.81
#